data_AF-A0A962DMY1-F1
#
_entry.id   AF-A0A962DMY1-F1
#
_cell.length_a   1.000
_cell.length_b   1.000
_cell.length_c   1.000
_cell.angle_alpha   90.00
_cell.angle_beta   90.00
_cell.angle_gamma   90.00
#
_symmetry.space_group_name_H-M   'P 1'
#
loop_
_entity.id
_entity.type
_entity.pdbx_description
1 polymer ?
#
loop_
_entity_poly.entity_id
_entity_poly.type
_entity_poly.pdbx_seq_one_letter_code
_entity_poly.pdbx_strand_id
1 'polypeptide(L)' 'KEITLEQHRIATAHVECRKDSDVIDESPAAYKPIEAVMAAQRDLVEIVHTLRQVVCVKG' A
#
# COMPACT_ATOMS: atom_id res chain seq x y z
N LYS A 1 -3.98 -6.44 -13.52
CA LYS A 1 -5.15 -6.94 -12.75
C LYS A 1 -6.06 -5.74 -12.54
N GLU A 2 -7.35 -5.89 -12.80
CA GLU A 2 -8.32 -4.84 -12.51
C GLU A 2 -8.64 -4.89 -11.01
N ILE A 3 -8.62 -3.73 -10.33
CA ILE A 3 -8.86 -3.60 -8.89
C ILE A 3 -10.25 -3.01 -8.72
N THR A 4 -11.11 -3.66 -7.94
CA THR A 4 -12.44 -3.12 -7.66
C THR A 4 -12.41 -2.18 -6.46
N LEU A 5 -13.41 -1.29 -6.39
CA LEU A 5 -13.57 -0.40 -5.24
C LEU A 5 -13.76 -1.16 -3.93
N GLU A 6 -14.45 -2.30 -3.97
CA GLU A 6 -14.63 -3.17 -2.81
C GLU A 6 -13.31 -3.78 -2.34
N GLN A 7 -12.49 -4.27 -3.27
CA GLN A 7 -11.15 -4.76 -2.95
C GLN A 7 -10.28 -3.66 -2.34
N HIS A 8 -10.36 -2.44 -2.86
CA HIS A 8 -9.65 -1.29 -2.29
C HIS A 8 -10.10 -0.99 -0.85
N ARG A 9 -11.40 -1.00 -0.56
CA ARG A 9 -11.93 -0.79 0.80
C ARG A 9 -11.50 -1.86 1.78
N ILE A 10 -11.51 -3.14 1.37
CA ILE A 10 -11.03 -4.24 2.21
C ILE A 10 -9.53 -4.09 2.47
N ALA A 11 -8.73 -3.81 1.43
CA ALA A 11 -7.29 -3.64 1.55
C ALA A 11 -6.91 -2.46 2.47
N THR A 12 -7.73 -1.41 2.51
CA THR A 12 -7.52 -0.20 3.31
C THR A 12 -8.37 -0.15 4.58
N ALA A 13 -8.97 -1.26 5.00
CA ALA A 13 -9.88 -1.28 6.16
C ALA A 13 -9.22 -0.84 7.49
N HIS A 14 -7.90 -0.95 7.58
CA HIS A 14 -7.09 -0.62 8.76
C HIS A 14 -6.41 0.76 8.69
N VAL A 15 -6.66 1.52 7.63
CA VAL A 15 -6.12 2.86 7.39
C VAL A 15 -7.27 3.83 7.16
N GLU A 16 -7.22 4.99 7.80
CA GLU A 16 -8.15 6.08 7.51
C GLU A 16 -7.71 6.79 6.24
N CYS A 17 -8.52 6.68 5.18
CA CYS A 17 -8.18 7.23 3.87
C CYS A 17 -9.42 7.49 3.02
N ARG A 18 -9.24 8.27 1.95
CA ARG A 18 -10.20 8.39 0.86
C ARG A 18 -10.42 7.02 0.21
N LYS A 19 -11.67 6.67 -0.11
CA LYS A 19 -12.11 5.33 -0.60
C LYS A 19 -13.11 5.45 -1.75
N ASP A 20 -12.91 6.43 -2.63
CA ASP A 20 -13.67 6.64 -3.86
C ASP A 20 -12.94 6.04 -5.07
N SER A 21 -13.56 6.12 -6.26
CA SER A 21 -13.03 5.56 -7.50
C SER A 21 -11.70 6.18 -7.93
N ASP A 22 -11.46 7.42 -7.53
CA ASP A 22 -10.38 8.26 -8.04
C ASP A 22 -9.02 7.91 -7.40
N VAL A 23 -9.00 6.91 -6.51
CA VAL A 23 -7.79 6.41 -5.83
C VAL A 23 -7.56 4.90 -5.99
N ILE A 24 -8.33 4.24 -6.86
CA ILE A 24 -8.27 2.77 -7.05
C ILE A 24 -6.93 2.33 -7.64
N ASP A 25 -6.36 3.13 -8.54
CA ASP A 25 -5.06 2.88 -9.19
C ASP A 25 -3.89 2.95 -8.20
N GLU A 26 -4.08 3.61 -7.07
CA GLU A 26 -3.14 3.67 -5.96
C GLU A 26 -3.51 2.71 -4.80
N SER A 27 -4.39 1.75 -5.06
CA SER A 27 -4.69 0.69 -4.09
C SER A 27 -3.44 -0.13 -3.76
N PRO A 28 -3.30 -0.71 -2.54
CA PRO A 28 -2.12 -1.53 -2.20
C PRO A 28 -1.81 -2.65 -3.21
N ALA A 29 -2.85 -3.21 -3.86
CA ALA A 29 -2.71 -4.25 -4.87
C ALA A 29 -2.14 -3.77 -6.23
N ALA A 30 -2.02 -2.46 -6.44
CA ALA A 30 -1.39 -1.88 -7.64
C ALA A 30 0.15 -1.94 -7.59
N TYR A 31 0.73 -2.11 -6.39
CA TYR A 31 2.16 -2.16 -6.17
C TYR A 31 2.66 -3.58 -5.89
N LYS A 32 3.99 -3.75 -5.99
CA LYS A 32 4.66 -4.98 -5.53
C LYS A 32 4.63 -5.05 -4.00
N PRO A 33 4.62 -6.25 -3.39
CA PRO A 33 4.82 -6.40 -1.96
C PRO A 33 6.13 -5.72 -1.53
N ILE A 34 6.07 -4.88 -0.49
CA ILE A 34 7.24 -4.15 -0.01
C ILE A 34 8.31 -5.11 0.51
N GLU A 35 7.91 -6.23 1.10
CA GLU A 35 8.79 -7.28 1.60
C GLU A 35 9.66 -7.88 0.48
N ALA A 36 9.08 -8.06 -0.72
CA ALA A 36 9.81 -8.55 -1.87
C ALA A 36 10.85 -7.53 -2.37
N VAL A 37 10.51 -6.24 -2.34
CA VAL A 37 11.43 -5.15 -2.69
C VAL A 37 12.59 -5.08 -1.69
N MET A 38 12.28 -5.10 -0.39
CA MET A 38 13.30 -5.04 0.66
C MET A 38 14.22 -6.27 0.65
N ALA A 39 13.67 -7.47 0.44
CA ALA A 39 14.46 -8.70 0.33
C ALA A 39 15.44 -8.68 -0.86
N ALA A 40 15.07 -8.03 -1.96
CA ALA A 40 15.92 -7.89 -3.13
C ALA A 40 17.07 -6.88 -2.93
N GLN A 41 16.96 -5.98 -1.96
CA GLN A 41 17.96 -4.93 -1.67
C GLN A 41 18.77 -5.20 -0.39
N ARG A 42 18.59 -6.37 0.25
CA ARG A 42 19.17 -6.68 1.57
C ARG A 42 20.69 -6.51 1.68
N ASP A 43 21.42 -6.63 0.57
CA ASP A 43 22.88 -6.53 0.55
C ASP A 43 23.35 -5.05 0.45
N LEU A 44 22.44 -4.12 0.19
CA LEU A 44 22.71 -2.69 -0.03
C LEU A 44 22.12 -1.79 1.07
N VAL A 45 21.12 -2.25 1.80
CA VAL A 45 20.39 -1.44 2.79
C VAL A 45 20.11 -2.22 4.06
N GLU A 46 19.96 -1.49 5.17
CA GLU A 46 19.56 -2.02 6.47
C GLU A 46 18.18 -1.47 6.85
N ILE A 47 17.30 -2.34 7.38
CA ILE A 47 16.01 -1.93 7.93
C ILE A 47 16.23 -1.41 9.34
N VAL A 48 16.16 -0.09 9.52
CA VAL A 48 16.25 0.52 10.86
C VAL A 48 14.92 0.42 11.60
N HIS A 49 13.81 0.67 10.91
CA HIS A 49 12.46 0.60 11.47
C HIS A 49 11.44 0.20 10.40
N THR A 50 10.34 -0.45 10.82
CA THR A 50 9.17 -0.71 9.98
C THR A 50 7.99 0.10 10.50
N LEU A 51 7.37 0.91 9.64
CA LEU A 51 6.23 1.75 10.01
C LEU A 51 4.93 1.13 9.50
N ARG A 52 3.89 1.18 10.33
CA ARG A 52 2.52 0.82 9.94
C ARG A 52 1.71 2.09 9.70
N GLN A 53 1.05 2.15 8.55
CA GLN A 53 0.19 3.28 8.23
C GLN A 53 -1.08 3.32 9.09
N VAL A 54 -1.51 4.53 9.45
CA VAL A 54 -2.76 4.80 10.16
C VAL A 54 -3.68 5.76 9.40
N VAL A 55 -3.11 6.70 8.66
CA VAL A 55 -3.84 7.69 7.85
C VAL A 55 -3.17 7.81 6.47
N CYS A 56 -3.96 8.00 5.43
CA CYS A 56 -3.51 8.35 4.08
C CYS A 56 -4.29 9.57 3.55
N VAL A 57 -3.58 10.68 3.31
CA VAL A 57 -4.15 11.87 2.66
C VAL A 57 -3.56 11.96 1.26
N LYS A 58 -4.43 12.02 0.25
CA LYS A 58 -4.08 12.12 -1.16
C LYS A 58 -4.60 13.42 -1.75
N GLY A 59 -3.84 14.00 -2.67
CA GLY A 59 -4.23 15.20 -3.43
C GLY A 59 -5.26 14.91 -4.50
#